data_AF-A0A511DFK0-F1
#
_entry.id   AF-A0A511DFK0-F1
#
_cell.length_a   1.000
_cell.length_b   1.000
_cell.length_c   1.000
_cell.angle_alpha   90.00
_cell.angle_beta   90.00
_cell.angle_gamma   90.00
#
_symmetry.space_group_name_H-M   'P 1'
#
loop_
_entity.id
_entity.type
_entity.pdbx_description
1 polymer ?
#
loop_
_entity_poly.entity_id
_entity_poly.type
_entity_poly.pdbx_seq_one_letter_code
_entity_poly.pdbx_strand_id
1 'polypeptide(L)' 'MATTDTQPRCSFCGKGADEVHRLVVGVDVAICDDCVRLASDAVDEADANPCEWR' A
#
# COMPACT_ATOMS: atom_id res chain seq x y z
N MET A 1 5.35 -9.56 -27.75
CA MET A 1 4.48 -9.78 -26.58
C MET A 1 5.24 -9.21 -25.39
N ALA A 2 4.86 -8.16 -24.68
CA ALA A 2 3.73 -7.25 -24.75
C ALA A 2 4.28 -5.85 -24.45
N THR A 3 3.80 -4.82 -25.16
CA THR A 3 3.98 -3.42 -24.77
C THR A 3 3.07 -3.18 -23.57
N THR A 4 3.46 -3.64 -22.39
CA THR A 4 2.65 -3.38 -21.20
C THR A 4 3.27 -2.21 -20.47
N ASP A 5 2.84 -1.03 -20.90
CA ASP A 5 2.74 0.16 -20.06
C ASP A 5 1.80 -0.17 -18.89
N THR A 6 2.22 -1.07 -18.01
CA THR A 6 1.55 -1.29 -16.73
C THR A 6 2.03 -0.17 -15.85
N GLN A 7 1.36 0.98 -15.93
CA GLN A 7 1.54 2.03 -14.95
C GLN A 7 1.40 1.40 -13.56
N PRO A 8 2.42 1.56 -12.70
CA PRO A 8 2.40 0.95 -11.39
C PRO A 8 1.20 1.49 -10.61
N ARG A 9 0.45 0.57 -10.00
CA ARG A 9 -0.75 0.84 -9.23
C ARG A 9 -0.60 0.24 -7.84
N CYS A 10 -1.07 0.95 -6.83
CA CYS A 10 -1.07 0.45 -5.47
C CYS A 10 -1.85 -0.86 -5.39
N SER A 11 -1.23 -1.91 -4.84
CA SER A 11 -1.84 -3.23 -4.69
C SER A 11 -2.99 -3.26 -3.68
N PHE A 12 -3.09 -2.25 -2.81
CA PHE A 12 -4.10 -2.17 -1.76
C PHE A 12 -5.33 -1.36 -2.18
N CYS A 13 -5.12 -0.16 -2.74
CA CYS A 13 -6.21 0.74 -3.13
C CYS A 13 -6.46 0.82 -4.63
N GLY A 14 -5.58 0.26 -5.48
CA GLY A 14 -5.70 0.27 -6.94
C GLY A 14 -5.31 1.58 -7.64
N LYS A 15 -5.01 2.64 -6.88
CA LYS A 15 -4.66 3.97 -7.42
C LYS A 15 -3.33 3.97 -8.18
N GLY A 16 -3.27 4.69 -9.29
CA GLY A 16 -2.04 4.93 -10.05
C GLY A 16 -1.12 5.96 -9.40
N ALA A 17 0.10 6.09 -9.92
CA ALA A 17 1.09 7.07 -9.45
C ALA A 17 0.62 8.53 -9.59
N ASP A 18 -0.32 8.83 -10.49
CA ASP A 18 -0.88 10.17 -10.70
C ASP A 18 -1.97 10.52 -9.67
N GLU A 19 -2.58 9.51 -9.03
CA GLU A 19 -3.70 9.66 -8.10
C GLU A 19 -3.25 9.74 -6.62
N VAL A 20 -1.95 9.55 -6.35
CA VAL A 20 -1.39 9.49 -5.01
C VAL A 20 -0.20 10.42 -4.88
N HIS A 21 0.07 10.89 -3.66
CA HIS A 21 1.20 11.79 -3.44
C HIS A 21 2.53 11.06 -3.65
N ARG A 22 2.62 9.81 -3.19
CA ARG A 22 3.80 8.96 -3.37
C ARG A 22 3.37 7.52 -3.58
N LEU A 23 3.90 6.90 -4.64
CA LEU A 23 3.80 5.48 -4.91
C LEU A 23 5.19 4.84 -4.83
N VAL A 24 5.34 3.85 -3.94
CA VAL A 24 6.56 3.05 -3.80
C VAL A 24 6.35 1.75 -4.56
N VAL A 25 7.26 1.43 -5.49
CA VAL A 25 7.21 0.23 -6.32
C VAL A 25 8.41 -0.66 -5.99
N GLY A 26 8.15 -1.85 -5.48
CA GLY A 26 9.11 -2.92 -5.27
C GLY A 26 9.05 -3.97 -6.40
N VAL A 27 9.76 -5.09 -6.22
CA VAL A 27 9.82 -6.18 -7.21
C VAL A 27 8.44 -6.84 -7.43
N ASP A 28 7.69 -7.11 -6.35
CA ASP A 28 6.40 -7.82 -6.41
C ASP A 28 5.22 -7.01 -5.85
N VAL A 29 5.46 -5.82 -5.29
CA VAL A 29 4.43 -5.04 -4.59
C VAL A 29 4.57 -3.55 -4.87
N ALA A 30 3.43 -2.87 -4.98
CA ALA A 30 3.37 -1.42 -5.03
C ALA A 30 2.43 -0.91 -3.93
N ILE A 31 2.86 0.11 -3.18
CA ILE A 31 2.10 0.68 -2.07
C ILE A 31 2.18 2.20 -2.09
N CYS A 32 1.05 2.88 -1.87
CA CYS A 32 0.99 4.33 -1.79
C CYS A 32 1.06 4.84 -0.34
N ASP A 33 1.35 6.11 -0.15
CA ASP A 33 1.55 6.68 1.19
C ASP A 33 0.30 6.56 2.09
N ASP A 34 -0.90 6.79 1.55
CA ASP A 34 -2.15 6.59 2.31
C ASP A 34 -2.27 5.15 2.87
N CYS A 35 -1.99 4.15 2.04
CA CYS A 35 -2.05 2.75 2.43
C CYS A 35 -0.97 2.39 3.45
N VAL A 36 0.23 2.97 3.35
CA VAL A 36 1.28 2.80 4.36
C VAL A 36 0.82 3.34 5.71
N ARG A 37 0.16 4.50 5.74
CA ARG A 37 -0.32 5.12 6.99
C ARG A 37 -1.41 4.26 7.64
N LEU A 38 -2.39 3.82 6.86
CA LEU A 38 -3.45 2.90 7.32
C LEU A 38 -2.87 1.59 7.86
N ALA A 39 -1.90 1.01 7.16
CA ALA A 39 -1.25 -0.21 7.61
C ALA A 39 -0.42 0.02 8.88
N SER A 40 0.26 1.16 9.00
CA SER A 40 1.05 1.50 10.19
C SER A 40 0.16 1.70 11.41
N ASP A 41 -0.98 2.37 11.25
CA ASP A 41 -1.98 2.59 12.31
C ASP A 41 -2.55 1.26 12.81
N ALA A 42 -2.96 0.37 11.91
CA ALA A 42 -3.45 -0.96 12.28
C ALA A 42 -2.40 -1.84 12.99
N VAL A 43 -1.11 -1.68 12.66
CA VAL A 43 -0.01 -2.40 13.30
C VAL A 43 0.30 -1.81 14.68
N ASP A 44 0.27 -0.48 14.82
CA ASP A 44 0.48 0.21 16.09
C ASP A 44 -0.61 -0.13 17.11
N GLU A 45 -1.88 -0.11 16.69
CA GLU A 45 -3.03 -0.53 17.52
C GLU A 45 -2.88 -1.99 17.97
N ALA A 46 -2.45 -2.89 17.08
CA ALA A 46 -2.22 -4.30 17.40
C ALA A 46 -1.05 -4.52 18.38
N ASP A 47 0.00 -3.69 18.35
CA ASP A 47 1.10 -3.73 19.31
C ASP A 47 0.68 -3.17 20.68
N ALA A 48 -0.04 -2.05 20.67
CA ALA A 48 -0.53 -1.38 21.87
C ALA A 48 -1.61 -2.19 22.61
N ASN A 49 -2.38 -3.01 21.90
CA ASN A 49 -3.39 -3.87 22.47
C ASN A 49 -3.23 -5.34 22.02
N PRO A 50 -2.31 -6.10 22.66
CA PRO A 50 -1.98 -7.46 22.27
C PRO A 50 -3.13 -8.48 22.37
N CYS A 51 -4.32 -8.08 22.84
CA CYS A 51 -5.50 -8.92 23.04
C CYS A 51 -6.71 -8.55 22.15
N GLU A 52 -6.62 -7.60 21.20
CA GLU A 52 -7.76 -7.20 20.35
C GLU A 52 -7.89 -7.96 19.01
N TRP A 53 -6.90 -8.78 18.64
CA TRP A 53 -6.99 -9.67 17.48
C TRP A 53 -7.82 -10.94 17.79
N ARG A 54 -9.03 -10.75 18.34
CA ARG A 54 -9.99 -11.84 18.50
C ARG A 54 -10.75 -12.12 17.21
#